data_AF-A0A5K3EYG2-F1
#
_entry.id   AF-A0A5K3EYG2-F1
#
_cell.length_a   1.000
_cell.length_b   1.000
_cell.length_c   1.000
_cell.angle_alpha   90.00
_cell.angle_beta   90.00
_cell.angle_gamma   90.00
#
_symmetry.space_group_name_H-M   'P 1'
#
loop_
_entity.id
_entity.type
_entity.pdbx_description
1 polymer ?
#
loop_
_entity_poly.entity_id
_entity_poly.type
_entity_poly.pdbx_seq_one_letter_code
_entity_poly.pdbx_strand_id
1 'polypeptide(L)'
;MGFVLVTRSAIFFGRQTQRQFLRFASDFNPIFSTDVNQVSLLGSVASTGITVDKSQNGQQVATFNLLTRARYRSADRYMMKLVYHRIHVFDKPLIERIKNIAQGDRVFVLGCLTSFKKSSNDWMQCITAQNVILHADAGKPPQQLEEEEADGDGNEDAEESI
;
A
#
# COMPACT_ATOMS: atom_id res chain seq x y z
N MET A 1 79.05 1.50 19.63
CA MET A 1 79.35 1.49 21.08
C MET A 1 78.90 2.83 21.62
N GLY A 2 77.87 3.01 22.42
CA GLY A 2 77.30 2.17 23.47
C GLY A 2 77.29 3.05 24.72
N PHE A 3 76.22 3.81 24.96
CA PHE A 3 76.04 4.55 26.22
C PHE A 3 74.85 3.99 26.97
N VAL A 4 75.18 3.35 28.09
CA VAL A 4 74.28 2.91 29.14
C VAL A 4 74.07 4.09 30.08
N LEU A 5 72.82 4.45 30.35
CA LEU A 5 72.47 5.22 31.53
C LEU A 5 71.48 4.38 32.36
N VAL A 6 71.91 4.07 33.58
CA VAL A 6 71.12 3.40 34.62
C VAL A 6 70.30 4.46 35.34
N THR A 7 68.99 4.25 35.43
CA THR A 7 68.16 4.80 36.52
C THR A 7 67.09 3.79 36.92
N ARG A 8 67.29 3.22 38.12
CA ARG A 8 66.27 2.73 39.06
C ARG A 8 66.27 3.77 40.19
N SER A 9 65.20 4.25 40.81
CA SER A 9 63.82 3.82 40.98
C SER A 9 63.02 5.02 41.49
N ALA A 10 61.71 5.04 41.26
CA ALA A 10 60.72 5.41 42.29
C ALA A 10 59.33 5.05 41.76
N ILE A 11 58.76 3.98 42.31
CA ILE A 11 57.32 3.71 42.24
C ILE A 11 56.78 4.16 43.59
N PHE A 12 55.79 5.06 43.61
CA PHE A 12 54.70 4.97 44.57
C PHE A 12 53.45 5.68 44.04
N PHE A 13 52.45 4.84 43.76
CA PHE A 13 51.00 5.00 43.94
C PHE A 13 50.41 6.42 44.03
N GLY A 14 49.52 6.72 43.09
CA GLY A 14 48.49 7.72 43.29
C GLY A 14 47.75 8.08 42.01
N ARG A 15 46.48 7.68 41.93
CA ARG A 15 45.46 8.02 40.91
C ARG A 15 45.51 7.19 39.62
N GLN A 16 44.74 6.11 39.67
CA GLN A 16 44.17 5.44 38.51
C GLN A 16 43.22 6.43 37.82
N THR A 17 43.72 7.20 36.85
CA THR A 17 42.89 7.95 35.91
C THR A 17 42.21 6.93 35.00
N GLN A 18 41.06 6.40 35.46
CA GLN A 18 40.15 5.67 34.60
C GLN A 18 39.79 6.58 33.44
N ARG A 19 40.31 6.21 32.27
CA ARG A 19 39.75 6.55 30.97
C ARG A 19 38.25 6.29 31.02
N GLN A 20 37.47 7.36 31.16
CA GLN A 20 36.12 7.41 30.64
C GLN A 20 36.12 8.45 29.54
N PHE A 21 36.61 8.02 28.37
CA PHE A 21 35.99 8.44 27.12
C PHE A 21 34.51 8.10 27.29
N LEU A 22 33.71 9.07 27.73
CA LEU A 22 32.27 9.00 27.57
C LEU A 22 32.04 8.95 26.07
N ARG A 23 31.92 7.71 25.59
CA ARG A 23 31.27 7.38 24.34
C ARG A 23 29.91 8.07 24.40
N PHE A 24 29.80 9.21 23.73
CA PHE A 24 28.53 9.61 23.14
C PHE A 24 28.24 8.60 22.02
N ALA A 25 27.92 7.37 22.41
CA ALA A 25 27.13 6.50 21.58
C ALA A 25 25.75 7.14 21.61
N SER A 26 25.45 7.94 20.58
CA SER A 26 24.08 8.28 20.28
C SER A 26 23.36 6.96 20.06
N ASP A 27 22.55 6.55 21.02
CA ASP A 27 21.59 5.48 20.87
C ASP A 27 20.70 5.84 19.68
N PHE A 28 21.06 5.37 18.49
CA PHE A 28 20.17 5.34 17.33
C PHE A 28 19.11 4.28 17.60
N ASN A 29 18.20 4.57 18.53
CA ASN A 29 16.88 4.01 18.47
C ASN A 29 16.18 4.77 17.33
N PRO A 30 15.75 4.11 16.23
CA PRO A 30 14.79 4.73 15.35
C PRO A 30 13.55 4.99 16.21
N ILE A 31 13.40 6.22 16.69
CA ILE A 31 12.18 6.69 17.35
C ILE A 31 11.15 6.70 16.22
N PHE A 32 10.47 5.57 16.04
CA PHE A 32 9.27 5.53 15.22
C PHE A 32 8.34 6.60 15.78
N SER A 33 7.91 7.53 14.91
CA SER A 33 6.93 8.51 15.32
C SER A 33 5.67 7.79 15.81
N THR A 34 5.12 8.24 16.94
CA THR A 34 3.82 7.79 17.46
C THR A 34 2.64 8.41 16.70
N ASP A 35 2.91 9.26 15.70
CA ASP A 35 1.87 9.93 14.92
C ASP A 35 1.06 8.94 14.09
N VAL A 36 -0.26 9.10 14.12
CA VAL A 36 -1.20 8.27 13.36
C VAL A 36 -1.59 8.98 12.08
N ASN A 37 -1.20 8.40 10.94
CA ASN A 37 -1.69 8.79 9.63
C ASN A 37 -2.35 7.57 8.97
N GLN A 38 -3.67 7.46 9.09
CA GLN A 38 -4.43 6.34 8.57
C GLN A 38 -5.68 6.82 7.84
N VAL A 39 -5.90 6.26 6.66
CA VAL A 39 -7.07 6.49 5.82
C VAL A 39 -7.67 5.12 5.49
N SER A 40 -8.98 4.99 5.70
CA SER A 40 -9.75 3.80 5.33
C SER A 40 -10.89 4.22 4.41
N LEU A 41 -10.92 3.69 3.19
CA LEU A 41 -11.94 4.00 2.19
C LEU A 41 -12.60 2.73 1.67
N LEU A 42 -13.92 2.79 1.45
CA LEU A 42 -14.67 1.80 0.71
C LEU A 42 -15.37 2.50 -0.45
N GLY A 43 -15.07 2.10 -1.68
CA GLY A 43 -15.59 2.76 -2.87
C GLY A 43 -15.56 1.88 -4.10
N SER A 44 -15.93 2.46 -5.23
CA SER A 44 -15.83 1.82 -6.55
C SER A 44 -14.68 2.42 -7.34
N VAL A 45 -13.93 1.60 -8.05
CA VAL A 45 -12.88 2.07 -8.95
C VAL A 45 -13.51 2.88 -10.08
N ALA A 46 -12.97 4.06 -10.34
CA ALA A 46 -13.43 4.99 -11.35
C ALA A 46 -12.50 5.02 -12.56
N SER A 47 -13.01 5.53 -13.69
CA SER A 47 -12.28 5.61 -14.97
C SER A 47 -11.84 4.22 -15.46
N THR A 48 -10.76 4.12 -16.23
CA THR A 48 -10.35 2.91 -16.98
C THR A 48 -9.75 1.78 -16.14
N GLY A 49 -9.84 1.82 -14.81
CA GLY A 49 -9.25 0.81 -13.91
C GLY A 49 -7.87 1.21 -13.38
N ILE A 50 -6.97 0.24 -13.24
CA ILE A 50 -5.62 0.44 -12.71
C ILE A 50 -4.61 0.73 -13.82
N THR A 51 -3.85 1.81 -13.65
CA THR A 51 -2.69 2.13 -14.50
C THR A 51 -1.41 1.76 -13.75
N VAL A 52 -0.55 0.93 -14.36
CA VAL A 52 0.75 0.55 -13.78
C VAL A 52 1.86 1.22 -14.56
N ASP A 53 2.47 2.23 -13.94
CA ASP A 53 3.59 2.96 -14.52
C ASP A 53 4.92 2.37 -14.02
N LYS A 54 5.92 2.28 -14.91
CA LYS A 54 7.30 1.94 -14.55
C LYS A 54 8.11 3.22 -14.47
N SER A 55 8.67 3.50 -13.30
CA SER A 55 9.65 4.55 -13.10
C SER A 55 10.97 4.21 -13.79
N GLN A 56 11.79 5.24 -14.06
CA GLN A 56 13.12 5.10 -14.67
C GLN A 56 14.05 4.18 -13.87
N ASN A 57 13.83 4.09 -12.55
CA ASN A 57 14.59 3.21 -11.65
C ASN A 57 14.03 1.76 -11.61
N GLY A 58 13.12 1.40 -12.50
CA GLY A 58 12.49 0.07 -12.56
C GLY A 58 11.44 -0.19 -11.46
N GLN A 59 11.15 0.80 -10.61
CA GLN A 59 10.07 0.71 -9.62
C GLN A 59 8.71 0.86 -10.31
N GLN A 60 7.77 -0.02 -9.96
CA GLN A 60 6.40 0.04 -10.46
C GLN A 60 5.53 0.83 -9.49
N VAL A 61 4.61 1.62 -10.04
CA VAL A 61 3.60 2.33 -9.28
C VAL A 61 2.26 2.07 -9.93
N ALA A 62 1.33 1.48 -9.19
CA ALA A 62 -0.06 1.40 -9.63
C ALA A 62 -0.82 2.63 -9.15
N THR A 63 -1.54 3.25 -10.07
CA THR A 63 -2.42 4.40 -9.82
C THR A 63 -3.84 4.06 -10.25
N PHE A 64 -4.81 4.37 -9.41
CA PHE A 64 -6.22 4.32 -9.76
C PHE A 64 -7.01 5.36 -8.99
N ASN A 65 -8.22 5.67 -9.45
CA ASN A 65 -9.12 6.58 -8.75
C ASN A 65 -10.23 5.79 -8.06
N LEU A 66 -10.51 6.12 -6.80
CA LEU A 66 -11.58 5.52 -6.02
C LEU A 66 -12.71 6.54 -5.84
N LEU A 67 -13.93 6.15 -6.21
CA LEU A 67 -15.13 6.95 -6.05
C LEU A 67 -15.86 6.56 -4.77
N THR A 68 -16.07 7.54 -3.90
CA THR A 68 -16.85 7.39 -2.66
C THR A 68 -18.10 8.27 -2.68
N ARG A 69 -19.12 7.85 -1.94
CA ARG A 69 -20.41 8.54 -1.81
C ARG A 69 -20.62 8.98 -0.37
N ALA A 70 -20.80 10.28 -0.17
CA ALA A 70 -21.24 10.83 1.11
C ALA A 70 -22.70 11.25 0.99
N ARG A 71 -23.57 10.66 1.82
CA ARG A 71 -24.98 11.05 1.94
C ARG A 71 -25.16 11.88 3.19
N TYR A 72 -25.86 13.02 3.07
CA TYR A 72 -26.06 13.93 4.18
C TYR A 72 -27.42 14.63 4.07
N ARG A 73 -27.95 15.11 5.20
CA ARG A 73 -29.19 15.89 5.26
C ARG A 73 -28.82 17.38 5.21
N SER A 74 -29.34 18.10 4.23
CA SER A 74 -29.32 19.58 4.20
C SER A 74 -30.52 20.12 5.00
N ALA A 75 -30.80 21.43 4.99
CA ALA A 75 -31.98 22.00 5.68
C ALA A 75 -33.29 21.35 5.20
N ASP A 76 -33.50 21.25 3.89
CA ASP A 76 -34.82 20.85 3.35
C ASP A 76 -34.85 19.51 2.59
N ARG A 77 -33.69 18.93 2.25
CA ARG A 77 -33.60 17.66 1.51
C ARG A 77 -32.40 16.78 1.84
N TYR A 78 -32.51 15.50 1.51
CA TYR A 78 -31.36 14.59 1.46
C TYR A 78 -30.49 14.89 0.23
N MET A 79 -29.18 14.92 0.45
CA MET A 79 -28.17 15.25 -0.55
C MET A 79 -27.13 14.14 -0.64
N MET A 80 -26.44 14.10 -1.78
CA MET A 80 -25.33 13.18 -2.02
C MET A 80 -24.17 13.94 -2.66
N LYS A 81 -22.96 13.70 -2.17
CA LYS A 81 -21.71 14.18 -2.74
C LYS A 81 -20.87 13.00 -3.21
N LEU A 82 -20.36 13.10 -4.42
CA LEU A 82 -19.36 12.20 -4.98
C LEU A 82 -17.97 12.76 -4.75
N VAL A 83 -17.04 11.93 -4.28
CA VAL A 83 -15.66 12.32 -4.02
C VAL A 83 -14.72 11.31 -4.67
N TYR A 84 -13.83 11.82 -5.51
CA TYR A 84 -12.77 11.06 -6.17
C TYR A 84 -11.49 11.14 -5.34
N HIS A 85 -10.89 9.98 -5.08
CA HIS A 85 -9.64 9.85 -4.35
C HIS A 85 -8.59 9.21 -5.25
N ARG A 86 -7.42 9.83 -5.38
CA ARG A 86 -6.31 9.24 -6.12
C ARG A 86 -5.54 8.28 -5.21
N ILE A 87 -5.45 7.03 -5.61
CA ILE A 87 -4.76 5.97 -4.87
C ILE A 87 -3.45 5.63 -5.57
N HIS A 88 -2.38 5.54 -4.78
CA HIS A 88 -1.05 5.12 -5.20
C HIS A 88 -0.64 3.85 -4.46
N VAL A 89 -0.13 2.87 -5.19
CA VAL A 89 0.35 1.61 -4.65
C VAL A 89 1.77 1.38 -5.14
N PHE A 90 2.69 1.19 -4.20
CA PHE A 90 4.12 0.99 -4.48
C PHE A 90 4.58 -0.45 -4.22
N ASP A 91 3.83 -1.20 -3.40
CA ASP A 91 4.20 -2.56 -3.04
C ASP A 91 3.95 -3.52 -4.22
N LYS A 92 5.01 -4.20 -4.70
CA LYS A 92 4.93 -5.03 -5.91
C LYS A 92 3.94 -6.20 -5.78
N PRO A 93 3.96 -7.01 -4.70
CA PRO A 93 2.94 -8.04 -4.50
C PRO A 93 1.51 -7.49 -4.50
N LEU A 94 1.30 -6.33 -3.88
CA LEU A 94 -0.01 -5.69 -3.88
C LEU A 94 -0.41 -5.22 -5.29
N ILE A 95 0.51 -4.61 -6.06
CA ILE A 95 0.29 -4.22 -7.46
C ILE A 95 -0.15 -5.42 -8.31
N GLU A 96 0.55 -6.55 -8.20
CA GLU A 96 0.22 -7.77 -8.95
C GLU A 96 -1.16 -8.33 -8.59
N ARG A 97 -1.60 -8.17 -7.34
CA ARG A 97 -2.94 -8.59 -6.90
C ARG A 97 -4.04 -7.71 -7.48
N ILE A 98 -3.80 -6.40 -7.59
CA ILE A 98 -4.84 -5.42 -7.95
C ILE A 98 -4.88 -5.11 -9.45
N LYS A 99 -3.89 -5.54 -10.24
CA LYS A 99 -3.77 -5.17 -11.66
C LYS A 99 -5.00 -5.47 -12.53
N ASN A 100 -5.80 -6.46 -12.15
CA ASN A 100 -6.99 -6.88 -12.90
C ASN A 100 -8.26 -6.14 -12.50
N ILE A 101 -8.20 -5.23 -11.51
CA ILE A 101 -9.37 -4.49 -11.06
C ILE A 101 -9.86 -3.56 -12.17
N ALA A 102 -11.13 -3.69 -12.51
CA ALA A 102 -11.78 -2.95 -13.57
C ALA A 102 -12.57 -1.75 -13.03
N GLN A 103 -13.09 -0.94 -13.95
CA GLN A 103 -14.03 0.12 -13.61
C GLN A 103 -15.28 -0.47 -12.92
N GLY A 104 -15.73 0.17 -11.84
CA GLY A 104 -16.94 -0.23 -11.11
C GLY A 104 -16.68 -1.22 -9.97
N ASP A 105 -15.57 -1.95 -10.03
CA ASP A 105 -15.17 -2.89 -8.99
C ASP A 105 -15.11 -2.22 -7.63
N ARG A 106 -15.66 -2.91 -6.63
CA ARG A 106 -15.74 -2.40 -5.27
C ARG A 106 -14.52 -2.86 -4.49
N VAL A 107 -13.84 -1.90 -3.86
CA VAL A 107 -12.59 -2.17 -3.15
C VAL A 107 -12.55 -1.40 -1.84
N PHE A 108 -11.95 -2.03 -0.84
CA PHE A 108 -11.57 -1.39 0.41
C PHE A 108 -10.08 -1.06 0.36
N VAL A 109 -9.73 0.19 0.66
CA VAL A 109 -8.35 0.69 0.65
C VAL A 109 -8.00 1.15 2.06
N LEU A 110 -6.89 0.62 2.59
CA LEU A 110 -6.24 1.08 3.80
C LEU A 110 -4.88 1.68 3.43
N GLY A 111 -4.59 2.87 3.94
CA GLY A 111 -3.35 3.55 3.64
C GLY A 111 -3.13 4.82 4.44
N CYS A 112 -2.28 5.69 3.91
CA CYS A 112 -1.92 6.96 4.53
C CYS A 112 -2.21 8.12 3.56
N LEU A 113 -2.55 9.28 4.10
CA LEU A 113 -2.65 10.51 3.33
C LEU A 113 -1.27 11.09 3.08
N THR A 114 -0.91 11.28 1.81
CA THR A 114 0.42 11.75 1.41
C THR A 114 0.26 12.98 0.52
N SER A 115 1.10 14.00 0.77
CA SER A 115 1.22 15.17 -0.08
C SER A 115 2.64 15.27 -0.61
N PHE A 116 2.81 15.41 -1.91
CA PHE A 116 4.12 15.55 -2.54
C PHE A 116 4.08 16.55 -3.69
N LYS A 117 5.25 17.08 -4.02
CA LYS A 117 5.41 18.05 -5.09
C LYS A 117 5.53 17.33 -6.43
N LYS A 118 4.57 17.55 -7.33
CA LYS A 118 4.55 16.93 -8.67
C LYS A 118 5.40 17.71 -9.68
N SER A 119 5.34 19.05 -9.60
CA SER A 119 6.06 19.99 -10.46
C SER A 119 6.59 21.17 -9.64
N SER A 120 7.27 22.13 -10.26
CA SER A 120 7.84 23.29 -9.57
C SER A 120 6.83 24.06 -8.70
N ASN A 121 5.54 24.07 -9.06
CA ASN A 121 4.50 24.79 -8.30
C ASN A 121 3.27 23.93 -7.95
N ASP A 122 3.18 22.68 -8.43
CA ASP A 122 2.00 21.85 -8.18
C ASP A 122 2.24 20.85 -7.06
N TRP A 123 1.41 20.94 -6.03
CA TRP A 123 1.28 19.91 -5.00
C TRP A 123 0.18 18.92 -5.38
N MET A 124 0.46 17.65 -5.13
CA MET A 124 -0.50 16.56 -5.29
C MET A 124 -0.72 15.90 -3.94
N GLN A 125 -1.99 15.67 -3.62
CA GLN A 125 -2.40 14.87 -2.49
C GLN A 125 -2.96 13.55 -3.02
N CYS A 126 -2.50 12.45 -2.44
CA CYS A 126 -2.98 11.11 -2.76
C CYS A 126 -3.06 10.26 -1.50
N ILE A 127 -3.66 9.08 -1.65
CA ILE A 127 -3.62 8.05 -0.61
C ILE A 127 -2.61 7.01 -1.05
N THR A 128 -1.58 6.81 -0.25
CA THR A 128 -0.64 5.72 -0.43
C THR A 128 -1.22 4.47 0.21
N ALA A 129 -1.69 3.52 -0.59
CA ALA A 129 -2.29 2.29 -0.09
C ALA A 129 -1.22 1.36 0.47
N GLN A 130 -1.45 0.91 1.69
CA GLN A 130 -0.69 -0.16 2.35
C GLN A 130 -1.39 -1.52 2.16
N ASN A 131 -2.72 -1.50 2.03
CA ASN A 131 -3.50 -2.69 1.74
C ASN A 131 -4.71 -2.35 0.88
N VAL A 132 -5.08 -3.28 0.00
CA VAL A 132 -6.29 -3.23 -0.82
C VAL A 132 -6.99 -4.57 -0.73
N ILE A 133 -8.24 -4.54 -0.29
CA ILE A 133 -9.10 -5.71 -0.15
C ILE A 133 -10.16 -5.64 -1.25
N LEU A 134 -10.18 -6.68 -2.09
CA LEU A 134 -11.15 -6.83 -3.17
C LEU A 134 -12.48 -7.28 -2.57
N HIS A 135 -13.59 -6.68 -3.01
CA HIS A 135 -14.92 -7.07 -2.57
C HIS A 135 -15.63 -7.88 -3.66
N ALA A 136 -16.20 -9.03 -3.30
CA ALA A 136 -16.90 -9.93 -4.21
C ALA A 136 -16.02 -10.34 -5.41
N ASP A 137 -16.53 -10.18 -6.63
CA ASP A 137 -15.89 -10.62 -7.87
C ASP A 137 -14.92 -9.58 -8.47
N ALA A 138 -14.56 -8.55 -7.70
CA ALA A 138 -13.62 -7.53 -8.15
C ALA A 138 -12.28 -8.16 -8.60
N GLY A 139 -11.80 -7.76 -9.77
CA GLY A 139 -10.57 -8.29 -10.38
C GLY A 139 -10.68 -9.70 -10.97
N LYS A 140 -11.86 -10.33 -10.96
CA LYS A 140 -12.10 -11.54 -11.75
C LYS A 140 -12.30 -11.15 -13.22
N PRO A 141 -11.74 -11.90 -14.18
CA PRO A 141 -12.13 -11.73 -15.56
C PRO A 141 -13.65 -11.95 -15.67
N PRO A 142 -14.35 -11.27 -16.59
CA PRO A 142 -15.75 -11.60 -16.85
C PRO A 142 -15.80 -13.10 -17.14
N GLN A 143 -16.53 -13.84 -16.31
CA GLN A 143 -16.87 -15.22 -16.64
C GLN A 143 -17.50 -15.14 -18.01
N GLN A 144 -16.84 -15.74 -19.01
CA GLN A 144 -17.54 -16.14 -20.22
C GLN A 144 -18.74 -16.91 -19.69
N LEU A 145 -19.93 -16.43 -19.99
CA LEU A 145 -21.15 -17.20 -19.81
C LEU A 145 -20.87 -18.50 -20.56
N GLU A 146 -20.43 -19.53 -19.84
CA GLU A 146 -20.61 -20.89 -20.29
C GLU A 146 -22.12 -21.02 -20.33
N GLU A 147 -22.66 -20.81 -21.54
CA GLU A 147 -23.93 -21.38 -21.93
C GLU A 147 -23.80 -22.86 -21.55
N GLU A 148 -24.37 -23.23 -20.40
CA GLU A 148 -24.79 -24.61 -20.18
C GLU A 148 -25.86 -24.87 -21.26
N GLU A 149 -25.39 -25.20 -22.46
CA GLU A 149 -26.17 -25.93 -23.44
C GLU A 149 -26.60 -27.21 -22.74
N ALA A 150 -27.86 -27.21 -22.32
CA ALA A 150 -28.57 -28.39 -21.90
C ALA A 150 -28.78 -29.29 -23.12
N ASP A 151 -27.69 -29.94 -23.57
CA ASP A 151 -27.73 -30.99 -24.57
C ASP A 151 -27.66 -32.36 -23.87
N GLY A 152 -28.76 -33.09 -24.02
CA GLY A 152 -29.01 -34.44 -23.53
C GLY A 152 -30.50 -34.72 -23.74
N ASP A 153 -30.99 -34.73 -24.98
CA ASP A 153 -30.92 -35.83 -25.97
C ASP A 153 -31.91 -36.98 -25.65
N GLY A 154 -32.64 -37.41 -26.68
CA GLY A 154 -33.33 -38.70 -26.71
C GLY A 154 -34.86 -38.67 -26.70
N ASN A 155 -35.48 -38.09 -27.73
CA ASN A 155 -36.76 -38.61 -28.20
C ASN A 155 -36.46 -39.80 -29.12
N GLU A 156 -36.91 -41.01 -28.78
CA GLU A 156 -37.42 -42.05 -29.70
C GLU A 156 -37.85 -43.32 -28.93
N ASP A 157 -39.16 -43.60 -29.06
CA ASP A 157 -39.84 -44.89 -29.28
C ASP A 157 -39.87 -46.01 -28.21
N ALA A 158 -41.09 -46.41 -27.80
CA ALA A 158 -41.69 -47.70 -28.18
C ALA A 158 -43.01 -48.00 -27.44
N GLU A 159 -43.95 -48.56 -28.19
CA GLU A 159 -45.23 -49.16 -27.77
C GLU A 159 -45.08 -50.22 -26.67
N GLU A 160 -46.02 -50.30 -25.72
CA GLU A 160 -46.57 -51.59 -25.25
C GLU A 160 -47.90 -51.41 -24.47
N SER A 161 -48.95 -52.00 -25.03
CA SER A 161 -50.19 -52.57 -24.47
C SER A 161 -50.57 -52.34 -22.99
N ILE A 162 -51.83 -51.96 -22.75
CA ILE A 162 -52.97 -52.81 -22.28
C ILE A 162 -54.29 -52.12 -22.64
#